data_AF-A0A653U2B9-F1
#
_entry.id   AF-A0A653U2B9-F1
#
_cell.length_a   1.000
_cell.length_b   1.000
_cell.length_c   1.000
_cell.angle_alpha   90.00
_cell.angle_beta   90.00
_cell.angle_gamma   90.00
#
_symmetry.space_group_name_H-M   'P 1'
#
loop_
_entity.id
_entity.type
_entity.pdbx_description
1 polymer ?
#
loop_
_entity_poly.entity_id
_entity_poly.type
_entity_poly.pdbx_seq_one_letter_code
_entity_poly.pdbx_strand_id
1 'polypeptide(L)'
;MDITNDFKEEILNSTTSIENIEVVYKKNKYNGKLVKTNQSPFEMTIFDDDLKDNPEHVIDFILAKEITIKFFDGTIKTFKDPVS
;
A
#
# COMPACT_ATOMS: atom_id res chain seq x y z
N MET A 1 -13.12 1.25 -6.91
CA MET A 1 -12.76 1.79 -5.59
C MET A 1 -11.94 3.04 -5.84
N ASP A 2 -12.31 4.16 -5.24
CA ASP A 2 -11.58 5.45 -5.34
C ASP A 2 -10.40 5.50 -4.35
N ILE A 3 -9.71 4.37 -4.17
CA ILE A 3 -8.27 4.42 -3.87
C ILE A 3 -7.65 4.77 -5.22
N THR A 4 -7.70 6.07 -5.49
CA THR A 4 -7.78 6.73 -6.79
C THR A 4 -6.55 6.52 -7.67
N ASN A 5 -6.68 6.87 -8.95
CA ASN A 5 -5.53 7.03 -9.85
C ASN A 5 -4.39 7.83 -9.19
N ASP A 6 -4.70 8.80 -8.32
CA ASP A 6 -3.72 9.56 -7.54
C ASP A 6 -2.83 8.65 -6.68
N PHE A 7 -3.38 7.63 -6.03
CA PHE A 7 -2.58 6.64 -5.28
C PHE A 7 -1.66 5.88 -6.22
N LYS A 8 -2.16 5.45 -7.38
CA LYS A 8 -1.35 4.73 -8.38
C LYS A 8 -0.21 5.61 -8.89
N GLU A 9 -0.51 6.86 -9.24
CA GLU A 9 0.49 7.83 -9.69
C GLU A 9 1.52 8.10 -8.60
N GLU A 10 1.10 8.27 -7.34
CA GLU A 10 2.01 8.47 -6.21
C GLU A 10 2.99 7.32 -6.05
N ILE A 11 2.48 6.08 -6.10
CA ILE A 11 3.30 4.87 -5.98
C ILE A 11 4.29 4.77 -7.14
N LEU A 12 3.84 5.00 -8.36
CA LEU A 12 4.66 4.87 -9.57
C LEU A 12 5.73 5.97 -9.68
N ASN A 13 5.45 7.17 -9.20
CA ASN A 13 6.38 8.30 -9.24
C ASN A 13 7.38 8.29 -8.08
N SER A 14 7.01 7.71 -6.94
CA SER A 14 7.77 7.84 -5.69
C SER A 14 8.29 6.51 -5.15
N THR A 15 8.32 5.43 -5.95
CA THR A 15 8.64 4.06 -5.49
C THR A 15 9.92 3.98 -4.65
N THR A 16 10.99 4.70 -5.03
CA THR A 16 12.29 4.70 -4.33
C THR A 16 12.32 5.52 -3.05
N SER A 17 11.32 6.37 -2.83
CA SER A 17 11.22 7.27 -1.68
C SER A 17 10.28 6.74 -0.59
N ILE A 18 9.57 5.65 -0.88
CA ILE A 18 8.66 4.98 0.06
C ILE A 18 9.48 4.21 1.08
N GLU A 19 9.32 4.58 2.35
CA GLU A 19 9.87 3.85 3.49
C GLU A 19 9.00 2.65 3.82
N ASN A 20 7.68 2.87 3.90
CA ASN A 20 6.74 1.86 4.36
C ASN A 20 5.33 2.10 3.83
N ILE A 21 4.57 1.03 3.66
CA ILE A 21 3.15 1.06 3.30
C ILE A 21 2.37 0.32 4.37
N GLU A 22 1.31 0.95 4.87
CA GLU A 22 0.32 0.32 5.74
C GLU A 22 -1.00 0.17 4.97
N VAL A 23 -1.60 -1.02 5.04
CA VAL A 23 -2.90 -1.30 4.42
C VAL A 23 -3.85 -1.82 5.49
N VAL A 24 -5.02 -1.18 5.58
CA VAL A 24 -6.08 -1.55 6.50
C VAL A 24 -7.23 -2.16 5.72
N TYR A 25 -7.58 -3.38 6.09
CA TYR A 25 -8.79 -4.08 5.68
C TYR A 25 -9.83 -4.04 6.81
N LYS A 26 -11.05 -4.51 6.55
CA LYS A 26 -12.12 -4.55 7.57
C LYS A 26 -11.76 -5.30 8.86
N LYS A 27 -10.88 -6.32 8.78
CA LYS A 27 -10.51 -7.17 9.92
C LYS A 27 -9.00 -7.24 10.18
N ASN A 28 -8.19 -6.89 9.20
CA ASN A 28 -6.75 -7.13 9.21
C ASN A 28 -6.02 -5.83 8.87
N LYS A 29 -4.78 -5.72 9.33
CA LYS A 29 -3.87 -4.64 8.98
C LYS A 29 -2.53 -5.25 8.62
N TYR A 30 -1.92 -4.76 7.56
CA TYR A 30 -0.60 -5.19 7.11
C TYR A 30 0.31 -3.98 6.96
N ASN A 31 1.58 -4.19 7.26
CA ASN A 31 2.61 -3.18 7.35
C ASN A 31 3.83 -3.71 6.60
N GLY A 32 4.35 -3.00 5.61
CA GLY A 32 5.54 -3.51 4.95
C GLY A 32 6.17 -2.59 3.93
N LYS A 33 7.37 -2.99 3.53
CA LYS A 33 8.13 -2.32 2.47
C LYS A 33 7.56 -2.70 1.12
N LEU A 34 7.49 -1.73 0.21
CA LEU A 34 7.11 -2.00 -1.17
C LEU A 34 8.18 -2.85 -1.86
N VAL A 35 7.82 -4.05 -2.32
CA VAL A 35 8.78 -4.96 -3.00
C VAL A 35 8.48 -5.17 -4.47
N LYS A 36 7.22 -5.02 -4.88
CA LYS A 36 6.82 -5.22 -6.27
C LYS A 36 5.63 -4.34 -6.63
N THR A 37 5.69 -3.79 -7.84
CA THR A 37 4.58 -3.07 -8.49
C THR A 37 4.46 -3.52 -9.95
N ASN A 38 3.26 -3.94 -10.36
CA ASN A 38 2.90 -4.14 -11.76
C ASN A 38 1.93 -3.03 -12.19
N GLN A 39 2.06 -2.55 -13.43
CA GLN A 39 1.21 -1.45 -13.93
C GLN A 39 -0.07 -1.93 -14.62
N SER A 40 -0.07 -3.10 -15.25
CA SER A 40 -1.21 -3.60 -16.03
C SER A 40 -1.30 -5.13 -15.99
N PRO A 41 -2.20 -5.72 -15.18
CA PRO A 41 -3.07 -5.05 -14.21
C PRO A 41 -2.27 -4.38 -13.09
N PHE A 42 -2.84 -3.34 -12.46
CA PHE A 42 -2.19 -2.69 -11.33
C PHE A 42 -2.18 -3.63 -10.12
N GLU A 43 -1.01 -4.02 -9.66
CA GLU A 43 -0.80 -4.93 -8.54
C GLU A 43 0.38 -4.45 -7.70
N MET A 44 0.29 -4.66 -6.39
CA MET A 44 1.33 -4.28 -5.44
C MET A 44 1.56 -5.39 -4.43
N THR A 45 2.82 -5.64 -4.09
CA THR A 45 3.22 -6.52 -3.00
C THR A 45 4.03 -5.73 -1.97
N ILE A 46 3.68 -5.90 -0.70
CA ILE A 46 4.46 -5.41 0.43
C ILE A 46 5.10 -6.57 1.17
N PHE A 47 6.23 -6.33 1.82
CA PHE A 47 6.94 -7.28 2.67
C PHE A 47 6.94 -6.81 4.12
N ASP A 48 6.30 -7.59 4.99
CA ASP A 48 6.20 -7.37 6.42
C ASP A 48 7.33 -8.13 7.14
N ASP A 49 8.37 -7.40 7.58
CA ASP A 49 9.51 -7.97 8.30
C ASP A 49 9.13 -8.59 9.67
N ASP A 50 7.94 -8.26 10.21
CA ASP A 50 7.48 -8.76 11.51
C ASP A 50 6.75 -10.11 11.41
N LEU A 51 6.33 -10.52 10.19
CA LEU A 51 5.63 -11.78 9.95
C LEU A 51 6.62 -12.90 9.60
N LYS A 52 6.79 -13.86 10.52
CA LYS A 52 7.64 -15.03 10.30
C LYS A 52 7.12 -15.98 9.22
N ASP A 53 5.80 -16.11 9.13
CA ASP A 53 5.13 -16.98 8.18
C ASP A 53 4.33 -16.10 7.19
N ASN A 54 4.67 -16.18 5.90
CA ASN A 54 4.12 -15.36 4.81
C ASN A 54 4.30 -13.84 4.99
N PRO A 55 5.55 -13.34 4.93
CA PRO A 55 5.84 -11.90 5.01
C PRO A 55 5.38 -11.12 3.78
N GLU A 56 5.18 -11.79 2.64
CA GLU A 56 4.70 -11.13 1.42
C GLU A 56 3.17 -11.02 1.40
N HIS A 57 2.68 -9.81 1.20
CA HIS A 57 1.25 -9.52 1.10
C HIS A 57 0.93 -8.80 -0.20
N VAL A 58 0.15 -9.46 -1.07
CA VAL A 58 -0.41 -8.83 -2.27
C VAL A 58 -1.62 -8.01 -1.88
N ILE A 59 -1.62 -6.73 -2.24
CA ILE A 59 -2.66 -5.80 -1.82
C ILE A 59 -3.91 -5.98 -2.67
N ASP A 60 -4.98 -6.42 -2.02
CA ASP A 60 -6.33 -6.39 -2.58
C ASP A 60 -6.93 -4.97 -2.50
N PHE A 61 -6.84 -4.21 -3.59
CA PHE A 61 -7.41 -2.86 -3.72
C PHE A 61 -8.93 -2.82 -3.82
N ILE A 62 -9.65 -3.94 -3.79
CA ILE A 62 -11.13 -3.98 -3.73
C ILE A 62 -11.59 -4.07 -2.28
N LEU A 63 -10.78 -4.68 -1.41
CA LEU A 63 -11.10 -4.87 0.00
C LEU A 63 -10.40 -3.86 0.92
N ALA A 64 -9.35 -3.20 0.46
CA ALA A 64 -8.61 -2.19 1.24
C ALA A 64 -9.51 -1.00 1.59
N LYS A 65 -9.57 -0.66 2.87
CA LYS A 65 -10.33 0.51 3.37
C LYS A 65 -9.48 1.76 3.49
N GLU A 66 -8.20 1.57 3.80
CA GLU A 66 -7.24 2.65 3.91
C GLU A 66 -5.86 2.14 3.51
N ILE A 67 -5.12 2.98 2.80
CA ILE A 67 -3.71 2.77 2.47
C ILE A 67 -2.94 4.01 2.89
N THR A 68 -1.90 3.83 3.68
CA THR A 68 -1.01 4.90 4.14
C THR A 68 0.40 4.65 3.63
N ILE A 69 0.98 5.64 2.97
CA ILE A 69 2.37 5.66 2.51
C ILE A 69 3.17 6.54 3.47
N LYS A 70 4.26 6.00 4.00
CA LYS A 70 5.29 6.76 4.72
C LYS A 70 6.51 6.88 3.83
N PHE A 71 7.00 8.09 3.65
CA PHE A 71 8.20 8.39 2.87
C PHE A 71 9.41 8.59 3.80
N PHE A 72 10.61 8.33 3.29
CA PHE A 72 11.85 8.48 4.07
C PHE A 72 12.12 9.93 4.55
N ASP A 73 11.49 10.92 3.94
CA ASP A 73 11.56 12.33 4.36
C ASP A 73 10.59 12.66 5.52
N GLY A 74 9.84 11.68 6.02
CA GLY A 74 8.84 11.82 7.07
C GLY A 74 7.45 12.22 6.58
N THR A 75 7.27 12.45 5.27
CA THR A 75 5.95 12.72 4.68
C THR A 75 5.04 11.50 4.85
N ILE A 76 3.77 11.75 5.18
CA ILE A 76 2.75 10.70 5.31
C ILE A 76 1.56 11.07 4.41
N LYS A 77 1.18 10.15 3.52
CA LYS A 77 -0.01 10.28 2.67
C LYS A 77 -0.97 9.12 2.94
N THR A 78 -2.22 9.44 3.23
CA THR A 78 -3.27 8.44 3.52
C THR A 78 -4.40 8.56 2.51
N PHE A 79 -4.76 7.42 1.92
CA PHE A 79 -5.81 7.27 0.93
C PHE A 79 -6.89 6.36 1.54
N LYS A 80 -8.12 6.86 1.62
CA LYS A 80 -9.25 6.13 2.22
C LYS A 80 -10.32 5.91 1.16
N ASP A 81 -10.92 4.72 1.18
CA ASP A 81 -12.12 4.46 0.39
C ASP A 81 -13.26 5.36 0.89
N PRO A 82 -13.84 6.25 0.07
CA PRO A 82 -14.89 7.18 0.51
C PRO A 82 -16.21 6.49 0.92
N VAL A 83 -16.33 5.17 0.70
CA VAL A 83 -17.54 4.41 1.02
C VAL A 83 -17.34 3.59 2.31
N SER A 84 -17.79 4.16 3.43
CA SER A 84 -18.16 3.42 4.65
C SER A 84 -19.67 3.33 4.77
#